data_AF-K2RBR5-F1
#
_entry.id   AF-K2RBR5-F1
#
_cell.length_a   1.000
_cell.length_b   1.000
_cell.length_c   1.000
_cell.angle_alpha   90.00
_cell.angle_beta   90.00
_cell.angle_gamma   90.00
#
_symmetry.space_group_name_H-M   'P 1'
#
loop_
_entity.id
_entity.type
_entity.pdbx_description
1 polymer ?
#
loop_
_entity_poly.entity_id
_entity_poly.type
_entity_poly.pdbx_seq_one_letter_code
_entity_poly.pdbx_strand_id
1 'polypeptide(L)'
;MASAAKRLAFYVRAARPSPLPISQRCARDLPAQWQPQRCFSTTPAPLAKDDKDADGEGEKEKQVDHQYEDFKRVLGEDLPTKGQALHQILQGVDPSELSGYVERRERPAREGFWMEGEPDMGEDEEWHGDDITSTGHAELEQQREIREYMRIAAWEMPLLAKYAKPFQPPTNETPLRFRYTTYMGEHHPSERKVVVEFSVPDLPNLTQVQRDKLIKLAGPRYNPDTQVIKMSAEHFDTQAQNKRYLGDVIKDLLDEARNPKDTFADVPFDFRHHKPKVFHQFPKEWALTPERKKHLEQRRRERLEIEQQKREEGLLVDGNHIVQEALTNPVFEAPQPLLVQPGKTPAKRPQTIGVRV
;
A
#
# COMPACT_ATOMS: atom_id res chain seq x y z
N MET A 1 -22.81 38.10 -9.03
CA MET A 1 -23.18 36.82 -9.66
C MET A 1 -22.19 35.76 -9.20
N ALA A 2 -22.60 34.95 -8.25
CA ALA A 2 -21.80 33.87 -7.68
C ALA A 2 -21.95 32.63 -8.56
N SER A 3 -20.85 31.97 -8.94
CA SER A 3 -20.89 30.58 -9.37
C SER A 3 -19.95 29.74 -8.50
N ALA A 4 -20.58 28.79 -7.81
CA ALA A 4 -19.99 27.89 -6.85
C ALA A 4 -19.46 26.66 -7.58
N ALA A 5 -18.13 26.49 -7.60
CA ALA A 5 -17.52 25.23 -8.03
C ALA A 5 -17.58 24.23 -6.86
N LYS A 6 -18.53 23.29 -6.94
CA LYS A 6 -18.70 22.16 -6.02
C LYS A 6 -17.47 21.25 -6.11
N ARG A 7 -16.79 21.07 -4.97
CA ARG A 7 -15.75 20.07 -4.74
C ARG A 7 -16.39 18.68 -4.71
N LEU A 8 -15.98 17.79 -5.62
CA LEU A 8 -16.27 16.35 -5.54
C LEU A 8 -15.29 15.71 -4.55
N ALA A 9 -15.79 15.34 -3.38
CA ALA A 9 -15.05 14.55 -2.40
C ALA A 9 -15.18 13.05 -2.78
N PHE A 10 -14.06 12.44 -3.15
CA PHE A 10 -13.95 10.98 -3.26
C PHE A 10 -13.95 10.37 -1.86
N TYR A 11 -15.00 9.61 -1.53
CA TYR A 11 -15.04 8.75 -0.36
C TYR A 11 -14.29 7.45 -0.64
N VAL A 12 -13.10 7.29 -0.06
CA VAL A 12 -12.41 5.99 0.02
C VAL A 12 -13.10 5.16 1.11
N ARG A 13 -13.78 4.08 0.72
CA ARG A 13 -14.23 3.04 1.66
C ARG A 13 -12.98 2.30 2.17
N ALA A 14 -12.60 2.56 3.41
CA ALA A 14 -11.62 1.76 4.13
C ALA A 14 -12.21 0.35 4.39
N ALA A 15 -11.66 -0.66 3.73
CA ALA A 15 -11.90 -2.06 4.08
C ALA A 15 -11.23 -2.35 5.43
N ARG A 16 -11.99 -2.88 6.39
CA ARG A 16 -11.47 -3.34 7.68
C ARG A 16 -10.72 -4.67 7.46
N PRO A 17 -9.48 -4.85 7.96
CA PRO A 17 -8.86 -6.16 8.00
C PRO A 17 -9.54 -7.03 9.07
N SER A 18 -9.83 -8.28 8.72
CA SER A 18 -10.37 -9.30 9.63
C SER A 18 -9.34 -9.68 10.71
N PRO A 19 -9.77 -10.08 11.93
CA PRO A 19 -8.88 -10.51 12.97
C PRO A 19 -8.68 -12.03 12.86
N LEU A 20 -7.53 -12.47 12.34
CA LEU A 20 -7.06 -13.85 12.51
C LEU A 20 -5.65 -13.86 13.13
N PRO A 21 -5.36 -14.81 14.03
CA PRO A 21 -4.18 -14.79 14.89
C PRO A 21 -2.86 -15.06 14.15
N ILE A 22 -1.82 -14.33 14.58
CA ILE A 22 -0.47 -14.24 14.00
C ILE A 22 0.44 -15.36 14.56
N SER A 23 0.17 -16.64 14.27
CA SER A 23 1.04 -17.73 14.75
C SER A 23 1.55 -18.72 13.70
N GLN A 24 1.38 -18.46 12.40
CA GLN A 24 1.89 -19.35 11.34
C GLN A 24 2.65 -18.63 10.22
N ARG A 25 3.59 -17.74 10.58
CA ARG A 25 4.56 -17.22 9.61
C ARG A 25 5.97 -17.24 10.18
N CYS A 26 6.53 -18.44 10.33
CA CYS A 26 7.98 -18.66 10.48
C CYS A 26 8.33 -20.08 10.01
N ALA A 27 8.42 -20.27 8.69
CA ALA A 27 9.30 -21.28 8.10
C ALA A 27 9.95 -20.61 6.89
N ARG A 28 11.28 -20.49 6.93
CA ARG A 28 12.12 -19.95 5.87
C ARG A 28 12.34 -21.05 4.84
N ASP A 29 11.75 -20.89 3.66
CA ASP A 29 12.19 -21.59 2.46
C ASP A 29 12.88 -20.58 1.52
N LEU A 30 13.92 -21.06 0.84
CA LEU A 30 14.84 -20.33 -0.05
C LEU A 30 14.08 -19.54 -1.14
N PRO A 31 14.64 -18.44 -1.69
CA PRO A 31 13.95 -17.63 -2.67
C PRO A 31 13.74 -18.42 -3.97
N ALA A 32 12.50 -18.83 -4.21
CA ALA A 32 12.06 -19.40 -5.48
C ALA A 32 12.21 -18.36 -6.60
N GLN A 33 12.71 -18.82 -7.75
CA GLN A 33 12.86 -18.02 -8.97
C GLN A 33 11.52 -17.38 -9.35
N TRP A 34 11.59 -16.08 -9.68
CA TRP A 34 10.48 -15.24 -10.08
C TRP A 34 9.79 -15.83 -11.32
N GLN A 35 8.57 -16.35 -11.14
CA GLN A 35 7.67 -16.71 -12.24
C GLN A 35 6.56 -15.64 -12.33
N PRO A 36 6.27 -15.07 -13.50
CA PRO A 36 5.16 -14.16 -13.67
C PRO A 36 3.84 -14.94 -13.53
N GLN A 37 3.08 -14.69 -12.47
CA GLN A 37 1.72 -15.22 -12.34
C GLN A 37 0.82 -14.59 -13.40
N ARG A 38 0.44 -15.40 -14.39
CA ARG A 38 -0.70 -15.14 -15.28
C ARG A 38 -1.97 -15.41 -14.49
N CYS A 39 -2.81 -14.40 -14.31
CA CYS A 39 -4.13 -14.52 -13.69
C CYS A 39 -5.18 -14.91 -14.73
N PHE A 40 -5.15 -16.14 -15.28
CA PHE A 40 -6.32 -16.77 -15.91
C PHE A 40 -6.15 -18.29 -15.86
N SER A 41 -6.82 -18.95 -14.92
CA SER A 41 -6.98 -20.41 -14.90
C SER A 41 -8.37 -20.77 -15.42
N THR A 42 -8.43 -21.62 -16.45
CA THR A 42 -9.67 -22.12 -17.08
C THR A 42 -10.26 -23.35 -16.37
N THR A 43 -9.82 -23.64 -15.15
CA THR A 43 -10.42 -24.70 -14.33
C THR A 43 -11.65 -24.17 -13.59
N PRO A 44 -12.85 -24.74 -13.80
CA PRO A 44 -14.04 -24.37 -13.03
C PRO A 44 -13.84 -24.74 -11.55
N ALA A 45 -14.23 -23.83 -10.65
CA ALA A 45 -14.18 -24.07 -9.21
C ALA A 45 -15.18 -25.19 -8.83
N PRO A 46 -14.84 -26.08 -7.87
CA PRO A 46 -15.78 -27.11 -7.42
C PRO A 46 -16.97 -26.48 -6.70
N LEU A 47 -18.19 -26.87 -7.10
CA LEU A 47 -19.44 -26.50 -6.43
C LEU A 47 -19.48 -26.97 -4.97
N ALA A 48 -19.89 -26.08 -4.07
CA ALA A 48 -20.26 -26.45 -2.70
C ALA A 48 -21.55 -27.29 -2.73
N LYS A 49 -21.63 -28.30 -1.86
CA LYS A 49 -22.57 -29.43 -2.02
C LYS A 49 -24.05 -29.11 -1.78
N ASP A 50 -24.45 -27.87 -1.50
CA ASP A 50 -25.84 -27.53 -1.13
C ASP A 50 -26.33 -26.13 -1.57
N ASP A 51 -25.70 -25.48 -2.55
CA ASP A 51 -26.22 -24.21 -3.10
C ASP A 51 -27.21 -24.48 -4.25
N LYS A 52 -28.52 -24.39 -3.98
CA LYS A 52 -29.60 -24.58 -4.98
C LYS A 52 -30.13 -23.30 -5.62
N ASP A 53 -29.52 -22.15 -5.34
CA ASP A 53 -30.08 -20.84 -5.73
C ASP A 53 -29.16 -19.99 -6.63
N ALA A 54 -28.15 -20.58 -7.28
CA ALA A 54 -27.19 -19.83 -8.11
C ALA A 54 -27.56 -19.70 -9.60
N ASP A 55 -28.50 -20.51 -10.11
CA ASP A 55 -28.88 -20.48 -11.54
C ASP A 55 -30.40 -20.31 -11.65
N GLY A 56 -30.83 -19.05 -11.74
CA GLY A 56 -32.22 -18.66 -11.95
C GLY A 56 -32.70 -18.93 -13.38
N GLU A 57 -32.75 -20.19 -13.80
CA GLU A 57 -33.53 -20.68 -14.95
C GLU A 57 -34.19 -22.02 -14.61
N GLY A 58 -35.14 -21.96 -13.67
CA GLY A 58 -36.13 -23.02 -13.49
C GLY A 58 -37.29 -22.80 -14.47
N GLU A 59 -37.48 -23.76 -15.36
CA GLU A 59 -38.67 -23.89 -16.21
C GLU A 59 -39.94 -23.87 -15.34
N LYS A 60 -40.56 -22.68 -15.23
CA LYS A 60 -41.92 -22.58 -14.71
C LYS A 60 -42.84 -23.00 -15.84
N GLU A 61 -43.39 -24.21 -15.73
CA GLU A 61 -44.54 -24.66 -16.51
C GLU A 61 -45.59 -23.55 -16.51
N LYS A 62 -45.84 -22.96 -17.68
CA LYS A 62 -46.90 -21.98 -17.85
C LYS A 62 -48.22 -22.71 -17.60
N GLN A 63 -48.97 -22.25 -16.60
CA GLN A 63 -50.36 -22.65 -16.38
C GLN A 63 -51.13 -22.49 -17.69
N VAL A 64 -51.58 -23.62 -18.24
CA VAL A 64 -52.44 -23.67 -19.43
C VAL A 64 -53.80 -23.14 -19.02
N ASP A 65 -54.28 -22.13 -19.75
CA ASP A 65 -55.56 -21.48 -19.53
C ASP A 65 -56.71 -22.50 -19.50
N HIS A 66 -57.34 -22.65 -18.33
CA HIS A 66 -58.48 -23.55 -18.08
C HIS A 66 -59.76 -23.16 -18.85
N GLN A 67 -59.73 -22.14 -19.70
CA GLN A 67 -60.85 -21.71 -20.53
C GLN A 67 -61.31 -22.77 -21.54
N TYR A 68 -60.42 -23.69 -21.93
CA TYR A 68 -60.76 -24.76 -22.89
C TYR A 68 -61.44 -25.97 -22.23
N GLU A 69 -61.16 -26.24 -20.95
CA GLU A 69 -61.78 -27.36 -20.22
C GLU A 69 -63.22 -27.04 -19.77
N ASP A 70 -63.49 -25.78 -19.43
CA ASP A 70 -64.86 -25.32 -19.14
C ASP A 70 -65.77 -25.39 -20.38
N PHE A 71 -65.22 -25.15 -21.57
CA PHE A 71 -65.97 -25.32 -22.84
C PHE A 71 -66.29 -26.79 -23.15
N LYS A 72 -65.37 -27.72 -22.83
CA LYS A 72 -65.60 -29.17 -22.97
C LYS A 72 -66.69 -29.70 -22.03
N ARG A 73 -66.84 -29.12 -20.83
CA ARG A 73 -67.91 -29.50 -19.89
C ARG A 73 -69.31 -29.11 -20.37
N VAL A 74 -69.44 -28.06 -21.18
CA VAL A 74 -70.74 -27.56 -21.67
C VAL A 74 -71.21 -28.29 -22.93
N LEU A 75 -70.30 -28.78 -23.78
CA LEU A 75 -70.63 -29.26 -25.13
C LEU A 75 -70.49 -30.78 -25.35
N GLY A 76 -70.08 -31.56 -24.34
CA GLY A 76 -69.96 -33.03 -24.44
C GLY A 76 -68.77 -33.47 -25.31
N GLU A 77 -68.34 -34.74 -25.16
CA GLU A 77 -67.03 -35.23 -25.62
C GLU A 77 -66.86 -35.43 -27.14
N ASP A 78 -67.88 -35.18 -27.96
CA ASP A 78 -67.87 -35.47 -29.40
C ASP A 78 -67.51 -34.26 -30.29
N LEU A 79 -66.49 -33.48 -29.89
CA LEU A 79 -65.94 -32.42 -30.75
C LEU A 79 -64.73 -32.94 -31.54
N PRO A 80 -64.76 -32.94 -32.89
CA PRO A 80 -63.62 -33.36 -33.70
C PRO A 80 -62.40 -32.47 -33.39
N THR A 81 -61.26 -33.11 -33.13
CA THR A 81 -60.01 -32.42 -32.80
C THR A 81 -59.62 -31.53 -33.98
N LYS A 82 -59.10 -30.30 -33.73
CA LYS A 82 -58.75 -29.33 -34.79
C LYS A 82 -58.06 -29.95 -36.01
N GLY A 83 -57.16 -30.90 -35.80
CA GLY A 83 -56.45 -31.60 -36.88
C GLY A 83 -57.37 -32.44 -37.80
N GLN A 84 -58.41 -33.08 -37.25
CA GLN A 84 -59.37 -33.88 -38.03
C GLN A 84 -60.29 -32.99 -38.87
N ALA A 85 -60.79 -31.88 -38.30
CA ALA A 85 -61.60 -30.92 -39.05
C ALA A 85 -60.80 -30.28 -40.20
N LEU A 86 -59.54 -29.93 -39.96
CA LEU A 86 -58.65 -29.37 -40.98
C LEU A 86 -58.34 -30.40 -42.09
N HIS A 87 -58.13 -31.66 -41.72
CA HIS A 87 -57.91 -32.72 -42.70
C HIS A 87 -59.16 -32.95 -43.57
N GLN A 88 -60.36 -32.90 -43.00
CA GLN A 88 -61.61 -33.08 -43.75
C GLN A 88 -61.87 -31.93 -44.73
N ILE A 89 -61.51 -30.70 -44.35
CA ILE A 89 -61.58 -29.52 -45.23
C ILE A 89 -60.57 -29.63 -46.39
N LEU A 90 -59.36 -30.13 -46.11
CA LEU A 90 -58.29 -30.26 -47.12
C LEU A 90 -58.46 -31.46 -48.06
N GLN A 91 -59.32 -32.44 -47.75
CA GLN A 91 -59.57 -33.60 -48.61
C GLN A 91 -60.33 -33.26 -49.91
N GLY A 92 -60.96 -32.09 -50.00
CA GLY A 92 -61.75 -31.65 -51.15
C GLY A 92 -61.15 -30.52 -51.99
N VAL A 93 -59.91 -30.09 -51.71
CA VAL A 93 -59.26 -28.96 -52.40
C VAL A 93 -58.05 -29.48 -53.16
N ASP A 94 -58.03 -29.30 -54.49
CA ASP A 94 -56.91 -29.73 -55.32
C ASP A 94 -55.63 -28.92 -54.95
N PRO A 95 -54.50 -29.57 -54.66
CA PRO A 95 -53.30 -28.91 -54.13
C PRO A 95 -52.66 -27.89 -55.11
N SER A 96 -53.03 -27.90 -56.39
CA SER A 96 -52.64 -26.90 -57.38
C SER A 96 -53.36 -25.55 -57.22
N GLU A 97 -54.56 -25.51 -56.62
CA GLU A 97 -55.30 -24.27 -56.35
C GLU A 97 -54.85 -23.59 -55.04
N LEU A 98 -54.23 -24.35 -54.14
CA LEU A 98 -53.54 -23.84 -52.94
C LEU A 98 -52.16 -23.25 -53.24
N SER A 99 -51.63 -23.50 -54.43
CA SER A 99 -50.44 -22.83 -54.99
C SER A 99 -50.83 -21.48 -55.62
N GLY A 100 -51.57 -20.65 -54.89
CA GLY A 100 -51.66 -19.23 -55.20
C GLY A 100 -50.23 -18.67 -55.18
N TYR A 101 -49.78 -18.20 -56.34
CA TYR A 101 -48.48 -17.54 -56.55
C TYR A 101 -48.36 -16.33 -55.60
N VAL A 102 -47.96 -16.57 -54.35
CA VAL A 102 -47.32 -15.56 -53.53
C VAL A 102 -45.90 -15.54 -54.04
N GLU A 103 -45.67 -14.76 -55.10
CA GLU A 103 -44.31 -14.30 -55.38
C GLU A 103 -43.78 -13.81 -54.05
N ARG A 104 -42.78 -14.52 -53.52
CA ARG A 104 -42.05 -14.07 -52.36
C ARG A 104 -41.39 -12.78 -52.85
N ARG A 105 -42.05 -11.63 -52.63
CA ARG A 105 -41.47 -10.32 -52.95
C ARG A 105 -40.10 -10.34 -52.32
N GLU A 106 -39.07 -10.49 -53.15
CA GLU A 106 -37.70 -10.31 -52.72
C GLU A 106 -37.69 -8.88 -52.22
N ARG A 107 -37.66 -8.72 -50.88
CA ARG A 107 -37.47 -7.38 -50.32
C ARG A 107 -36.15 -6.92 -50.91
N PRO A 108 -36.07 -5.71 -51.47
CA PRO A 108 -34.79 -5.21 -51.95
C PRO A 108 -33.79 -5.37 -50.82
N ALA A 109 -32.58 -5.85 -51.15
CA ALA A 109 -31.50 -5.95 -50.18
C ALA A 109 -31.43 -4.60 -49.45
N ARG A 110 -31.42 -4.64 -48.11
CA ARG A 110 -31.27 -3.39 -47.34
C ARG A 110 -30.00 -2.72 -47.85
N GLU A 111 -30.13 -1.52 -48.39
CA GLU A 111 -28.98 -0.69 -48.74
C GLU A 111 -28.11 -0.56 -47.48
N GLY A 112 -26.80 -0.73 -47.65
CA GLY A 112 -25.84 -0.59 -46.56
C GLY A 112 -25.93 0.79 -45.93
N PHE A 113 -25.48 0.91 -44.69
CA PHE A 113 -25.46 2.17 -43.95
C PHE A 113 -24.76 3.30 -44.73
N TRP A 114 -23.67 3.00 -45.45
CA TRP A 114 -22.94 3.99 -46.24
C TRP A 114 -23.64 4.39 -47.54
N MET A 115 -24.56 3.57 -48.06
CA MET A 115 -25.38 3.92 -49.23
C MET A 115 -26.64 4.71 -48.87
N GLU A 116 -26.93 4.91 -47.58
CA GLU A 116 -28.09 5.68 -47.13
C GLU A 116 -27.88 7.19 -47.38
N GLY A 117 -28.37 7.68 -48.52
CA GLY A 117 -28.38 9.11 -48.88
C GLY A 117 -27.30 9.54 -49.88
N GLU A 118 -26.24 8.74 -50.07
CA GLU A 118 -25.20 8.98 -51.07
C GLU A 118 -24.83 7.67 -51.81
N PRO A 119 -25.35 7.44 -53.03
CA PRO A 119 -25.20 6.16 -53.74
C PRO A 119 -23.80 5.90 -54.32
N ASP A 120 -22.85 6.83 -54.17
CA ASP A 120 -21.46 6.73 -54.68
C ASP A 120 -20.47 6.18 -53.63
N MET A 121 -20.92 5.98 -52.39
CA MET A 121 -20.06 5.61 -51.25
C MET A 121 -19.76 4.10 -51.15
N GLY A 122 -20.34 3.27 -52.02
CA GLY A 122 -20.09 1.83 -52.08
C GLY A 122 -20.82 1.00 -51.01
N GLU A 123 -20.64 -0.33 -51.06
CA GLU A 123 -21.21 -1.27 -50.07
C GLU A 123 -20.49 -1.19 -48.72
N ASP A 124 -21.19 -1.54 -47.63
CA ASP A 124 -20.58 -1.59 -46.30
C ASP A 124 -19.48 -2.66 -46.23
N GLU A 125 -18.31 -2.29 -45.75
CA GLU A 125 -17.20 -3.24 -45.56
C GLU A 125 -17.56 -4.29 -44.49
N GLU A 126 -17.48 -5.57 -44.85
CA GLU A 126 -17.63 -6.68 -43.92
C GLU A 126 -16.30 -6.96 -43.21
N TRP A 127 -16.36 -7.25 -41.91
CA TRP A 127 -15.18 -7.60 -41.14
C TRP A 127 -14.63 -8.97 -41.53
N HIS A 128 -13.39 -9.02 -42.02
CA HIS A 128 -12.72 -10.25 -42.45
C HIS A 128 -11.72 -10.83 -41.43
N GLY A 129 -11.58 -10.22 -40.25
CA GLY A 129 -10.60 -10.67 -39.25
C GLY A 129 -9.15 -10.31 -39.59
N ASP A 130 -8.96 -9.28 -40.41
CA ASP A 130 -7.69 -8.80 -40.95
C ASP A 130 -7.02 -7.70 -40.12
N ASP A 131 -7.74 -7.11 -39.16
CA ASP A 131 -7.18 -6.17 -38.19
C ASP A 131 -7.37 -6.65 -36.73
N ILE A 132 -6.75 -5.94 -35.79
CA ILE A 132 -6.99 -6.11 -34.35
C ILE A 132 -7.62 -4.86 -33.77
N THR A 133 -8.21 -4.98 -32.59
CA THR A 133 -8.78 -3.82 -31.89
C THR A 133 -7.69 -2.80 -31.53
N SER A 134 -8.09 -1.56 -31.27
CA SER A 134 -7.17 -0.48 -30.85
C SER A 134 -6.32 -0.85 -29.62
N THR A 135 -6.92 -1.56 -28.66
CA THR A 135 -6.19 -2.12 -27.50
C THR A 135 -5.15 -3.16 -27.94
N GLY A 136 -5.49 -4.03 -28.89
CA GLY A 136 -4.56 -5.00 -29.47
C GLY A 136 -3.38 -4.32 -30.18
N HIS A 137 -3.63 -3.24 -30.92
CA HIS A 137 -2.56 -2.42 -31.51
C HIS A 137 -1.66 -1.78 -30.46
N ALA A 138 -2.23 -1.26 -29.36
CA ALA A 138 -1.45 -0.69 -28.27
C ALA A 138 -0.53 -1.73 -27.61
N GLU A 139 -1.02 -2.95 -27.37
CA GLU A 139 -0.18 -4.05 -26.87
C GLU A 139 0.90 -4.46 -27.87
N LEU A 140 0.56 -4.50 -29.17
CA LEU A 140 1.50 -4.83 -30.22
C LEU A 140 2.61 -3.78 -30.35
N GLU A 141 2.28 -2.50 -30.19
CA GLU A 141 3.26 -1.40 -30.18
C GLU A 141 4.18 -1.49 -28.96
N GLN A 142 3.63 -1.76 -27.78
CA GLN A 142 4.44 -2.03 -26.59
C GLN A 142 5.44 -3.18 -26.82
N GLN A 143 5.02 -4.25 -27.51
CA GLN A 143 5.93 -5.35 -27.86
C GLN A 143 7.03 -4.91 -28.85
N ARG A 144 6.73 -3.98 -29.76
CA ARG A 144 7.73 -3.40 -30.68
C ARG A 144 8.77 -2.58 -29.90
N GLU A 145 8.34 -1.73 -28.97
CA GLU A 145 9.22 -0.96 -28.10
C GLU A 145 10.13 -1.89 -27.27
N ILE A 146 9.57 -2.94 -26.66
CA ILE A 146 10.35 -3.93 -25.91
C ILE A 146 11.43 -4.56 -26.79
N ARG A 147 11.08 -4.96 -28.03
CA ARG A 147 12.02 -5.55 -28.98
C ARG A 147 13.10 -4.56 -29.41
N GLU A 148 12.77 -3.28 -29.51
CA GLU A 148 13.74 -2.22 -29.77
C GLU A 148 14.74 -2.10 -28.62
N TYR A 149 14.28 -2.01 -27.37
CA TYR A 149 15.18 -2.00 -26.20
C TYR A 149 16.01 -3.28 -26.08
N MET A 150 15.45 -4.45 -26.41
CA MET A 150 16.21 -5.71 -26.46
C MET A 150 17.31 -5.65 -27.53
N ARG A 151 17.05 -5.04 -28.69
CA ARG A 151 18.05 -4.84 -29.74
C ARG A 151 19.17 -3.91 -29.28
N ILE A 152 18.83 -2.78 -28.65
CA ILE A 152 19.80 -1.84 -28.06
C ILE A 152 20.65 -2.56 -27.00
N ALA A 153 20.03 -3.34 -26.11
CA ALA A 153 20.72 -4.10 -25.08
C ALA A 153 21.66 -5.18 -25.65
N ALA A 154 21.26 -5.85 -26.72
CA ALA A 154 22.07 -6.90 -27.34
C ALA A 154 23.24 -6.36 -28.15
N TRP A 155 23.04 -5.25 -28.89
CA TRP A 155 24.02 -4.79 -29.89
C TRP A 155 24.75 -3.50 -29.51
N GLU A 156 24.08 -2.57 -28.83
CA GLU A 156 24.67 -1.26 -28.50
C GLU A 156 25.28 -1.23 -27.10
N MET A 157 24.60 -1.78 -26.09
CA MET A 157 25.10 -1.76 -24.71
C MET A 157 26.49 -2.41 -24.55
N PRO A 158 26.83 -3.53 -25.21
CA PRO A 158 28.18 -4.09 -25.15
C PRO A 158 29.26 -3.14 -25.71
N LEU A 159 28.90 -2.24 -26.64
CA LEU A 159 29.82 -1.25 -27.17
C LEU A 159 30.15 -0.16 -26.14
N LEU A 160 29.27 0.11 -25.17
CA LEU A 160 29.53 1.06 -24.08
C LEU A 160 30.70 0.61 -23.19
N ALA A 161 30.96 -0.70 -23.10
CA ALA A 161 32.10 -1.23 -22.36
C ALA A 161 33.45 -0.68 -22.87
N LYS A 162 33.54 -0.30 -24.15
CA LYS A 162 34.74 0.32 -24.75
C LYS A 162 35.06 1.69 -24.17
N TYR A 163 34.04 2.40 -23.67
CA TYR A 163 34.17 3.75 -23.11
C TYR A 163 34.14 3.77 -21.57
N ALA A 164 33.98 2.60 -20.94
CA ALA A 164 33.98 2.48 -19.50
C ALA A 164 35.35 2.81 -18.92
N LYS A 165 35.36 3.66 -17.88
CA LYS A 165 36.57 4.00 -17.12
C LYS A 165 36.47 3.34 -15.74
N PRO A 166 37.52 2.65 -15.25
CA PRO A 166 37.50 2.06 -13.92
C PRO A 166 37.42 3.17 -12.86
N PHE A 167 36.69 2.90 -11.78
CA PHE A 167 36.60 3.83 -10.66
C PHE A 167 37.97 3.96 -9.97
N GLN A 168 38.47 5.18 -9.88
CA GLN A 168 39.64 5.53 -9.10
C GLN A 168 39.18 6.23 -7.82
N PRO A 169 39.51 5.71 -6.62
CA PRO A 169 39.11 6.36 -5.38
C PRO A 169 39.79 7.74 -5.26
N PRO A 170 39.10 8.73 -4.67
CA PRO A 170 39.69 10.05 -4.46
C PRO A 170 40.89 9.96 -3.51
N THR A 171 41.90 10.77 -3.80
CA THR A 171 43.12 10.87 -2.97
C THR A 171 42.93 11.92 -1.87
N ASN A 172 43.76 11.89 -0.83
CA ASN A 172 43.75 12.85 0.28
C ASN A 172 43.91 14.32 -0.17
N GLU A 173 44.46 14.57 -1.37
CA GLU A 173 44.58 15.92 -1.95
C GLU A 173 43.23 16.54 -2.36
N THR A 174 42.20 15.71 -2.55
CA THR A 174 40.86 16.12 -2.98
C THR A 174 39.82 15.87 -1.88
N PRO A 175 39.87 16.56 -0.73
CA PRO A 175 38.96 16.35 0.40
C PRO A 175 37.55 16.97 0.18
N LEU A 176 37.38 17.77 -0.87
CA LEU A 176 36.12 18.48 -1.16
C LEU A 176 35.19 17.62 -2.00
N ARG A 177 33.97 17.39 -1.52
CA ARG A 177 32.92 16.70 -2.26
C ARG A 177 31.85 17.69 -2.72
N PHE A 178 31.78 17.90 -4.03
CA PHE A 178 30.73 18.70 -4.65
C PHE A 178 29.57 17.81 -5.11
N ARG A 179 28.35 18.26 -4.89
CA ARG A 179 27.11 17.63 -5.36
C ARG A 179 26.37 18.59 -6.29
N TYR A 180 26.06 18.09 -7.48
CA TYR A 180 25.25 18.76 -8.49
C TYR A 180 23.90 18.06 -8.61
N THR A 181 22.88 18.75 -9.12
CA THR A 181 21.55 18.18 -9.35
C THR A 181 21.13 18.52 -10.77
N THR A 182 20.69 17.52 -11.52
CA THR A 182 20.30 17.64 -12.94
C THR A 182 18.94 16.97 -13.12
N TYR A 183 18.03 17.60 -13.87
CA TYR A 183 16.68 17.10 -14.11
C TYR A 183 16.49 16.50 -15.52
N MET A 184 17.60 16.13 -16.18
CA MET A 184 17.64 15.34 -17.42
C MET A 184 16.62 15.76 -18.50
N GLY A 185 16.70 17.02 -18.94
CA GLY A 185 15.86 17.56 -20.01
C GLY A 185 14.84 18.60 -19.53
N GLU A 186 14.55 18.63 -18.22
CA GLU A 186 13.70 19.66 -17.62
C GLU A 186 14.53 20.82 -17.06
N HIS A 187 14.05 22.05 -17.26
CA HIS A 187 14.61 23.23 -16.64
C HIS A 187 13.99 23.46 -15.26
N HIS A 188 14.76 23.23 -14.20
CA HIS A 188 14.30 23.42 -12.82
C HIS A 188 15.15 24.47 -12.11
N PRO A 189 14.56 25.43 -11.36
CA PRO A 189 15.33 26.48 -10.69
C PRO A 189 16.33 25.95 -9.65
N SER A 190 16.05 24.79 -9.04
CA SER A 190 17.00 24.13 -8.11
C SER A 190 18.20 23.48 -8.79
N GLU A 191 18.21 23.38 -10.12
CA GLU A 191 19.32 22.80 -10.88
C GLU A 191 20.61 23.61 -10.69
N ARG A 192 20.52 24.94 -10.54
CA ARG A 192 21.70 25.81 -10.35
C ARG A 192 22.41 25.63 -9.01
N LYS A 193 21.74 25.04 -8.02
CA LYS A 193 22.27 24.89 -6.66
C LYS A 193 23.43 23.90 -6.63
N VAL A 194 24.54 24.33 -6.05
CA VAL A 194 25.69 23.46 -5.77
C VAL A 194 25.85 23.30 -4.27
N VAL A 195 26.13 22.08 -3.82
CA VAL A 195 26.44 21.78 -2.42
C VAL A 195 27.86 21.29 -2.33
N VAL A 196 28.62 21.79 -1.36
CA VAL A 196 29.95 21.30 -1.01
C VAL A 196 29.93 20.76 0.42
N GLU A 197 30.56 19.62 0.60
CA GLU A 197 30.80 19.01 1.89
C GLU A 197 32.27 18.62 2.01
N PHE A 198 32.85 18.86 3.18
CA PHE A 198 34.21 18.45 3.49
C PHE A 198 34.35 18.21 4.99
N SER A 199 35.25 17.31 5.34
CA SER A 199 35.57 16.95 6.71
C SER A 199 36.68 17.87 7.24
N VAL A 200 36.54 18.37 8.46
CA VAL A 200 37.59 19.19 9.11
C VAL A 200 38.91 18.43 9.30
N PRO A 201 38.93 17.16 9.78
CA PRO A 201 40.19 16.42 9.95
C PRO A 201 40.91 16.11 8.63
N ASP A 202 40.18 15.97 7.51
CA ASP A 202 40.75 15.59 6.21
C ASP A 202 41.45 16.75 5.49
N LEU A 203 41.28 17.98 5.99
CA LEU A 203 41.96 19.15 5.42
C LEU A 203 43.47 19.12 5.76
N PRO A 204 44.35 19.19 4.75
CA PRO A 204 45.79 19.19 4.97
C PRO A 204 46.26 20.53 5.54
N ASN A 205 47.38 20.51 6.26
CA ASN A 205 48.11 21.70 6.71
C ASN A 205 47.35 22.63 7.68
N LEU A 206 46.48 22.09 8.52
CA LEU A 206 45.87 22.84 9.64
C LEU A 206 46.30 22.22 10.98
N THR A 207 46.73 23.08 11.90
CA THR A 207 46.96 22.71 13.30
C THR A 207 45.64 22.55 14.06
N GLN A 208 45.65 21.88 15.21
CA GLN A 208 44.42 21.67 16.00
C GLN A 208 43.72 22.98 16.35
N VAL A 209 44.46 24.01 16.76
CA VAL A 209 43.91 25.34 17.08
C VAL A 209 43.22 25.98 15.86
N GLN A 210 43.80 25.82 14.68
CA GLN A 210 43.21 26.33 13.43
C GLN A 210 41.98 25.53 13.02
N ARG A 211 41.94 24.21 13.28
CA ARG A 211 40.75 23.37 13.07
C ARG A 211 39.62 23.78 14.01
N ASP A 212 39.93 24.00 15.28
CA ASP A 212 38.97 24.46 16.28
C ASP A 212 38.40 25.84 15.90
N LYS A 213 39.26 26.75 15.42
CA LYS A 213 38.86 28.04 14.86
C LYS A 213 37.95 27.88 13.62
N LEU A 214 38.30 26.98 12.70
CA LEU A 214 37.49 26.71 11.51
C LEU A 214 36.09 26.19 11.87
N ILE A 215 35.98 25.30 12.87
CA ILE A 215 34.69 24.80 13.37
C ILE A 215 33.85 25.95 13.93
N LYS A 216 34.46 26.87 14.69
CA LYS A 216 33.77 28.04 15.24
C LYS A 216 33.30 29.00 14.14
N LEU A 217 34.12 29.24 13.11
CA LEU A 217 33.76 30.06 11.95
C LEU A 217 32.64 29.45 11.09
N ALA A 218 32.63 28.12 10.95
CA ALA A 218 31.59 27.43 10.20
C ALA A 218 30.19 27.57 10.86
N GLY A 219 30.15 27.62 12.19
CA GLY A 219 28.94 27.80 12.99
C GLY A 219 27.89 26.71 12.70
N PRO A 220 26.66 27.06 12.30
CA PRO A 220 25.59 26.08 12.10
C PRO A 220 25.81 25.14 10.91
N ARG A 221 26.82 25.42 10.07
CA ARG A 221 27.17 24.59 8.90
C ARG A 221 27.98 23.35 9.28
N TYR A 222 28.57 23.33 10.47
CA TYR A 222 29.32 22.20 11.00
C TYR A 222 28.39 21.22 11.71
N ASN A 223 28.51 19.93 11.39
CA ASN A 223 27.84 18.86 12.11
C ASN A 223 28.82 18.19 13.09
N PRO A 224 28.59 18.24 14.41
CA PRO A 224 29.50 17.65 15.40
C PRO A 224 29.53 16.12 15.39
N ASP A 225 28.46 15.44 14.96
CA ASP A 225 28.41 13.97 14.95
C ASP A 225 29.25 13.39 13.81
N THR A 226 29.15 14.00 12.62
CA THR A 226 29.85 13.53 11.42
C THR A 226 31.16 14.28 11.16
N GLN A 227 31.44 15.37 11.87
CA GLN A 227 32.61 16.25 11.70
C GLN A 227 32.71 16.87 10.29
N VAL A 228 31.57 17.04 9.62
CA VAL A 228 31.47 17.55 8.25
C VAL A 228 30.92 18.97 8.26
N ILE A 229 31.58 19.86 7.52
CA ILE A 229 31.02 21.17 7.18
C ILE A 229 30.28 21.04 5.86
N LYS A 230 29.01 21.44 5.84
CA LYS A 230 28.16 21.41 4.65
C LYS A 230 27.64 22.81 4.35
N MET A 231 27.85 23.26 3.12
CA MET A 231 27.33 24.54 2.65
C MET A 231 26.88 24.46 1.20
N SER A 232 25.99 25.37 0.80
CA SER A 232 25.44 25.40 -0.54
C SER A 232 25.30 26.82 -1.05
N ALA A 233 25.41 26.99 -2.37
CA ALA A 233 25.19 28.26 -3.04
C ALA A 233 24.18 28.07 -4.17
N GLU A 234 23.25 29.01 -4.25
CA GLU A 234 22.22 29.12 -5.29
C GLU A 234 22.00 30.58 -5.73
N HIS A 235 22.99 31.44 -5.47
CA HIS A 235 22.94 32.88 -5.69
C HIS A 235 23.07 33.27 -7.16
N PHE A 236 23.82 32.48 -7.93
CA PHE A 236 24.08 32.73 -9.34
C PHE A 236 23.26 31.80 -10.24
N ASP A 237 23.07 32.21 -11.49
CA ASP A 237 22.25 31.47 -12.45
C ASP A 237 22.92 30.17 -12.92
N THR A 238 24.25 30.17 -13.03
CA THR A 238 24.98 28.99 -13.49
C THR A 238 25.58 28.19 -12.34
N GLN A 239 25.52 26.85 -12.43
CA GLN A 239 26.17 25.95 -11.48
C GLN A 239 27.67 26.21 -11.37
N ALA A 240 28.33 26.55 -12.48
CA ALA A 240 29.76 26.84 -12.51
C ALA A 240 30.13 28.07 -11.66
N GLN A 241 29.33 29.14 -11.72
CA GLN A 241 29.51 30.31 -10.86
C GLN A 241 29.27 29.98 -9.39
N ASN A 242 28.20 29.25 -9.07
CA ASN A 242 27.91 28.81 -7.70
C ASN A 242 29.04 27.93 -7.12
N LYS A 243 29.60 27.02 -7.93
CA LYS A 243 30.77 26.20 -7.55
C LYS A 243 31.99 27.08 -7.28
N ARG A 244 32.28 28.04 -8.15
CA ARG A 244 33.42 28.95 -8.00
C ARG A 244 33.31 29.77 -6.72
N TYR A 245 32.13 30.35 -6.49
CA TYR A 245 31.85 31.09 -5.26
C TYR A 245 32.07 30.25 -4.00
N LEU A 246 31.60 29.00 -3.98
CA LEU A 246 31.87 28.09 -2.87
C LEU A 246 33.38 27.80 -2.69
N GLY A 247 34.12 27.69 -3.79
CA GLY A 247 35.57 27.54 -3.75
C GLY A 247 36.27 28.76 -3.13
N ASP A 248 35.82 29.96 -3.46
CA ASP A 248 36.39 31.21 -2.93
C ASP A 248 36.03 31.38 -1.44
N VAL A 249 34.78 31.10 -1.04
CA VAL A 249 34.37 31.09 0.38
C VAL A 249 35.16 30.08 1.22
N ILE A 250 35.45 28.90 0.67
CA ILE A 250 36.28 27.90 1.38
C ILE A 250 37.71 28.40 1.54
N LYS A 251 38.28 29.05 0.52
CA LYS A 251 39.63 29.65 0.64
C LYS A 251 39.64 30.72 1.73
N ASP A 252 38.67 31.63 1.72
CA ASP A 252 38.55 32.68 2.74
C ASP A 252 38.41 32.09 4.15
N LEU A 253 37.63 31.01 4.32
CA LEU A 253 37.52 30.30 5.60
C LEU A 253 38.84 29.67 6.04
N LEU A 254 39.61 29.09 5.11
CA LEU A 254 40.90 28.48 5.41
C LEU A 254 41.96 29.53 5.75
N ASP A 255 41.94 30.66 5.05
CA ASP A 255 42.85 31.78 5.30
C ASP A 255 42.54 32.42 6.64
N GLU A 256 41.26 32.63 6.97
CA GLU A 256 40.85 33.09 8.30
C GLU A 256 41.16 32.09 9.41
N ALA A 257 41.00 30.79 9.16
CA ALA A 257 41.41 29.77 10.11
C ALA A 257 42.93 29.80 10.37
N ARG A 258 43.75 30.14 9.37
CA ARG A 258 45.22 30.24 9.49
C ARG A 258 45.67 31.55 10.13
N ASN A 259 44.89 32.63 10.04
CA ASN A 259 45.22 33.93 10.58
C ASN A 259 45.48 33.86 12.10
N PRO A 260 46.72 34.18 12.57
CA PRO A 260 47.10 34.05 13.98
C PRO A 260 46.62 35.21 14.86
N LYS A 261 46.01 36.25 14.27
CA LYS A 261 45.57 37.47 14.96
C LYS A 261 44.60 37.17 16.12
N ASP A 262 43.72 36.20 15.91
CA ASP A 262 42.74 35.75 16.90
C ASP A 262 42.54 34.24 16.73
N THR A 263 42.69 33.48 17.81
CA THR A 263 42.57 32.01 17.81
C THR A 263 41.22 31.53 18.32
N PHE A 264 40.39 32.44 18.87
CA PHE A 264 39.13 32.11 19.55
C PHE A 264 39.26 31.04 20.63
N ALA A 265 40.41 30.93 21.31
CA ALA A 265 40.62 29.91 22.34
C ALA A 265 39.70 30.08 23.57
N ASP A 266 39.29 31.32 23.83
CA ASP A 266 38.37 31.74 24.88
C ASP A 266 36.90 31.40 24.58
N VAL A 267 36.52 31.30 23.30
CA VAL A 267 35.16 30.98 22.87
C VAL A 267 34.91 29.47 22.89
N PRO A 268 33.93 28.95 23.65
CA PRO A 268 33.59 27.53 23.63
C PRO A 268 32.92 27.12 22.31
N PHE A 269 32.93 25.82 22.00
CA PHE A 269 32.18 25.32 20.84
C PHE A 269 30.66 25.45 21.07
N ASP A 270 29.96 26.04 20.11
CA ASP A 270 28.50 26.09 20.10
C ASP A 270 27.93 25.00 19.18
N PHE A 271 27.19 24.05 19.77
CA PHE A 271 26.52 22.97 19.07
C PHE A 271 24.99 23.01 19.23
N ARG A 272 24.41 24.13 19.67
CA ARG A 272 22.96 24.26 19.94
C ARG A 272 22.09 24.05 18.69
N HIS A 273 22.64 24.27 17.49
CA HIS A 273 21.95 24.03 16.22
C HIS A 273 21.76 22.54 15.93
N HIS A 274 22.61 21.68 16.49
CA HIS A 274 22.57 20.24 16.23
C HIS A 274 21.80 19.52 17.33
N LYS A 275 20.81 18.71 16.93
CA LYS A 275 20.01 17.90 17.85
C LYS A 275 20.41 16.43 17.68
N PRO A 276 21.23 15.85 18.57
CA PRO A 276 21.69 14.48 18.42
C PRO A 276 20.50 13.53 18.52
N LYS A 277 20.49 12.54 17.63
CA LYS A 277 19.47 11.49 17.64
C LYS A 277 19.89 10.39 18.60
N VAL A 278 19.04 10.07 19.56
CA VAL A 278 19.27 8.95 20.48
C VAL A 278 18.96 7.65 19.75
N PHE A 279 19.99 6.84 19.52
CA PHE A 279 19.83 5.49 18.98
C PHE A 279 19.78 4.48 20.12
N HIS A 280 18.61 3.87 20.32
CA HIS A 280 18.48 2.77 21.27
C HIS A 280 19.07 1.50 20.67
N GLN A 281 20.01 0.88 21.39
CA GLN A 281 20.57 -0.41 21.01
C GLN A 281 19.87 -1.52 21.79
N PHE A 282 19.81 -2.71 21.19
CA PHE A 282 19.33 -3.88 21.90
C PHE A 282 20.21 -4.14 23.13
N PRO A 283 19.64 -4.24 24.35
CA PRO A 283 20.43 -4.51 25.54
C PRO A 283 21.19 -5.83 25.41
N LYS A 284 22.53 -5.76 25.54
CA LYS A 284 23.39 -6.94 25.41
C LYS A 284 23.03 -8.03 26.43
N GLU A 285 22.53 -7.64 27.60
CA GLU A 285 22.10 -8.55 28.67
C GLU A 285 20.85 -9.37 28.32
N TRP A 286 20.04 -8.92 27.36
CA TRP A 286 18.87 -9.65 26.87
C TRP A 286 19.25 -10.63 25.77
N ALA A 287 20.47 -10.56 25.25
CA ALA A 287 20.96 -11.55 24.32
C ALA A 287 20.91 -12.92 24.98
N LEU A 288 20.30 -13.89 24.30
CA LEU A 288 20.02 -15.21 24.83
C LEU A 288 21.29 -16.10 24.78
N THR A 289 22.34 -15.67 25.48
CA THR A 289 23.60 -16.41 25.65
C THR A 289 23.35 -17.74 26.39
N PRO A 290 24.20 -18.75 26.21
CA PRO A 290 24.02 -20.05 26.89
C PRO A 290 24.00 -19.90 28.42
N GLU A 291 24.81 -18.99 28.96
CA GLU A 291 24.82 -18.66 30.39
C GLU A 291 23.49 -18.03 30.83
N ARG A 292 22.96 -17.08 30.04
CA ARG A 292 21.67 -16.46 30.32
C ARG A 292 20.52 -17.47 30.28
N LYS A 293 20.56 -18.44 29.36
CA LYS A 293 19.56 -19.53 29.33
C LYS A 293 19.58 -20.34 30.63
N LYS A 294 20.75 -20.77 31.09
CA LYS A 294 20.91 -21.51 32.36
C LYS A 294 20.38 -20.71 33.54
N HIS A 295 20.75 -19.43 33.63
CA HIS A 295 20.25 -18.54 34.67
C HIS A 295 18.72 -18.38 34.63
N LEU A 296 18.13 -18.24 33.43
CA LEU A 296 16.68 -18.16 33.27
C LEU A 296 15.98 -19.46 33.67
N GLU A 297 16.58 -20.62 33.37
CA GLU A 297 16.07 -21.92 33.80
C GLU A 297 16.12 -22.07 35.31
N GLN A 298 17.22 -21.70 35.96
CA GLN A 298 17.35 -21.69 37.42
C GLN A 298 16.29 -20.79 38.06
N ARG A 299 16.17 -19.54 37.60
CA ARG A 299 15.17 -18.60 38.09
C ARG A 299 13.73 -19.08 37.90
N ARG A 300 13.45 -19.84 36.83
CA ARG A 300 12.13 -20.47 36.61
C ARG A 300 11.87 -21.59 37.61
N ARG A 301 12.88 -22.42 37.92
CA ARG A 301 12.77 -23.50 38.91
C ARG A 301 12.54 -22.95 40.32
N GLU A 302 13.36 -21.99 40.75
CA GLU A 302 13.21 -21.32 42.05
C GLU A 302 11.82 -20.72 42.23
N ARG A 303 11.27 -20.10 41.17
CA ARG A 303 9.91 -19.54 41.20
C ARG A 303 8.85 -20.63 41.40
N LEU A 304 8.98 -21.76 40.71
CA LEU A 304 8.04 -22.89 40.85
C LEU A 304 8.09 -23.48 42.26
N GLU A 305 9.29 -23.61 42.84
CA GLU A 305 9.47 -24.10 44.21
C GLU A 305 8.81 -23.17 45.23
N ILE A 306 9.03 -21.86 45.12
CA ILE A 306 8.39 -20.86 46.01
C ILE A 306 6.86 -20.92 45.88
N GLU A 307 6.34 -21.09 44.66
CA GLU A 307 4.89 -21.19 44.43
C GLU A 307 4.31 -22.47 45.01
N GLN A 308 5.02 -23.60 44.88
CA GLN A 308 4.65 -24.86 45.52
C GLN A 308 4.63 -24.75 47.04
N GLN A 309 5.67 -24.18 47.64
CA GLN A 309 5.74 -23.94 49.09
C GLN A 309 4.56 -23.09 49.57
N LYS A 310 4.27 -21.97 48.90
CA LYS A 310 3.11 -21.13 49.23
C LYS A 310 1.79 -21.87 49.10
N ARG A 311 1.67 -22.79 48.14
CA ARG A 311 0.49 -23.61 47.94
C ARG A 311 0.32 -24.64 49.06
N GLU A 312 1.41 -25.29 49.47
CA GLU A 312 1.44 -26.25 50.58
C GLU A 312 1.14 -25.57 51.92
N GLU A 313 1.69 -24.38 52.14
CA GLU A 313 1.43 -23.54 53.33
C GLU A 313 0.05 -22.87 53.32
N GLY A 314 -0.72 -22.99 52.23
CA GLY A 314 -2.04 -22.37 52.08
C GLY A 314 -2.02 -20.84 51.95
N LEU A 315 -0.83 -20.25 51.77
CA LEU A 315 -0.60 -18.80 51.60
C LEU A 315 -0.76 -18.34 50.14
N LEU A 316 -1.03 -19.27 49.21
CA LEU A 316 -1.27 -18.95 47.81
C LEU A 316 -2.67 -18.33 47.65
N VAL A 317 -2.69 -17.01 47.56
CA VAL A 317 -3.90 -16.20 47.39
C VAL A 317 -4.47 -16.38 45.98
N ASP A 318 -5.64 -16.99 45.86
CA ASP A 318 -6.44 -16.95 44.64
C ASP A 318 -7.46 -15.80 44.72
N GLY A 319 -7.20 -14.72 43.99
CA GLY A 319 -8.05 -13.54 44.00
C GLY A 319 -9.47 -13.83 43.50
N ASN A 320 -9.65 -14.77 42.57
CA ASN A 320 -10.98 -15.11 42.07
C ASN A 320 -11.80 -15.84 43.14
N HIS A 321 -11.17 -16.75 43.87
CA HIS A 321 -11.80 -17.46 44.98
C HIS A 321 -12.22 -16.49 46.09
N ILE A 322 -11.34 -15.57 46.47
CA ILE A 322 -11.63 -14.56 47.51
C ILE A 322 -12.78 -13.64 47.10
N VAL A 323 -12.81 -13.23 45.83
CA VAL A 323 -13.93 -12.41 45.31
C VAL A 323 -15.23 -13.20 45.30
N GLN A 324 -15.22 -14.47 44.87
CA GLN A 324 -16.40 -15.32 44.92
C GLN A 324 -16.90 -15.51 46.36
N GLU A 325 -16.00 -15.77 47.30
CA GLU A 325 -16.30 -15.90 48.72
C GLU A 325 -16.86 -14.61 49.33
N ALA A 326 -16.33 -13.45 48.94
CA ALA A 326 -16.84 -12.15 49.36
C ALA A 326 -18.21 -11.80 48.73
N LEU A 327 -18.51 -12.30 47.53
CA LEU A 327 -19.81 -12.14 46.87
C LEU A 327 -20.86 -13.07 47.47
N THR A 328 -20.49 -14.29 47.86
CA THR A 328 -21.39 -15.24 48.52
C THR A 328 -21.66 -14.88 49.96
N ASN A 329 -20.64 -14.37 50.67
CA ASN A 329 -20.76 -13.83 52.02
C ASN A 329 -20.46 -12.32 51.99
N PRO A 330 -21.42 -11.47 51.60
CA PRO A 330 -21.23 -10.03 51.63
C PRO A 330 -21.14 -9.59 53.10
N VAL A 331 -19.91 -9.49 53.62
CA VAL A 331 -19.61 -8.81 54.88
C VAL A 331 -19.65 -7.30 54.63
N PHE A 332 -20.80 -6.82 54.17
CA PHE A 332 -21.15 -5.42 54.31
C PHE A 332 -21.94 -5.35 55.62
N GLU A 333 -21.28 -4.95 56.72
CA GLU A 333 -22.01 -4.40 57.85
C GLU A 333 -22.80 -3.21 57.30
N ALA A 334 -24.11 -3.38 57.13
CA ALA A 334 -24.98 -2.24 56.88
C ALA A 334 -24.75 -1.27 58.05
N PRO A 335 -24.32 -0.01 57.82
CA PRO A 335 -24.17 0.94 58.91
C PRO A 335 -25.52 1.01 59.61
N GLN A 336 -25.53 0.73 60.92
CA GLN A 336 -26.75 0.83 61.72
C GLN A 336 -27.43 2.17 61.41
N PRO A 337 -28.74 2.20 61.10
CA PRO A 337 -29.42 3.44 60.83
C PRO A 337 -29.40 4.29 62.11
N LEU A 338 -28.47 5.24 62.19
CA LEU A 338 -28.55 6.31 63.17
C LEU A 338 -29.83 7.07 62.86
N LEU A 339 -30.82 6.97 63.74
CA LEU A 339 -31.99 7.85 63.77
C LEU A 339 -31.47 9.29 63.90
N VAL A 340 -31.29 9.95 62.75
CA VAL A 340 -31.05 11.38 62.70
C VAL A 340 -32.39 12.04 63.02
N GLN A 341 -32.50 12.57 64.24
CA GLN A 341 -33.60 13.47 64.58
C GLN A 341 -33.63 14.61 63.55
N PRO A 342 -34.81 15.03 63.08
CA PRO A 342 -34.92 16.05 62.04
C PRO A 342 -34.29 17.36 62.54
N GLY A 343 -33.19 17.79 61.91
CA GLY A 343 -32.58 19.10 62.16
C GLY A 343 -31.05 19.17 62.22
N LYS A 344 -30.30 18.06 62.15
CA LYS A 344 -28.82 18.11 62.12
C LYS A 344 -28.23 17.34 60.93
N THR A 345 -27.41 18.02 60.14
CA THR A 345 -26.67 17.46 59.00
C THR A 345 -25.57 16.50 59.48
N PRO A 346 -25.42 15.30 58.88
CA PRO A 346 -24.35 14.38 59.28
C PRO A 346 -22.99 14.84 58.73
N ALA A 347 -21.97 14.91 59.61
CA ALA A 347 -20.60 15.21 59.21
C ALA A 347 -19.98 14.00 58.48
N LYS A 348 -19.30 14.26 57.35
CA LYS A 348 -18.57 13.25 56.57
C LYS A 348 -17.45 12.63 57.42
N ARG A 349 -17.46 11.31 57.59
CA ARG A 349 -16.32 10.57 58.17
C ARG A 349 -15.31 10.22 57.07
N PRO A 350 -13.99 10.36 57.34
CA PRO A 350 -12.97 9.85 56.44
C PRO A 350 -12.96 8.31 56.48
N GLN A 351 -13.06 7.67 55.32
CA GLN A 351 -12.88 6.23 55.19
C GLN A 351 -11.38 5.92 55.17
N THR A 352 -10.80 5.53 56.31
CA THR A 352 -9.49 4.88 56.32
C THR A 352 -9.70 3.37 56.20
N ILE A 353 -9.40 2.82 55.04
CA ILE A 353 -9.31 1.37 54.82
C ILE A 353 -8.02 0.89 55.47
N GLY A 354 -8.12 0.34 56.67
CA GLY A 354 -7.00 -0.37 57.30
C GLY A 354 -6.98 -1.81 56.81
N VAL A 355 -6.08 -2.13 55.89
CA VAL A 355 -5.73 -3.52 55.58
C VAL A 355 -4.82 -4.00 56.71
N ARG A 356 -5.26 -4.98 57.51
CA ARG A 356 -4.36 -5.71 58.41
C ARG A 356 -3.49 -6.62 57.55
N VAL A 357 -2.18 -6.37 57.61
CA VAL A 357 -1.11 -7.24 57.08
C VAL A 357 -1.14 -8.58 57.80
#